data_AF-A0A0B2AAM4-F1
#
_entry.id   AF-A0A0B2AAM4-F1
#
_cell.length_a   1.000
_cell.length_b   1.000
_cell.length_c   1.000
_cell.angle_alpha   90.00
_cell.angle_beta   90.00
_cell.angle_gamma   90.00
#
_symmetry.space_group_name_H-M   'P 1'
#
loop_
_entity.id
_entity.type
_entity.pdbx_description
1 polymer ?
#
loop_
_entity_poly.entity_id
_entity_poly.type
_entity_poly.pdbx_seq_one_letter_code
_entity_poly.pdbx_strand_id
1 'polypeptide(L)'
;MVPSVPDATTVDPAYQLQANLVVTAYKICTGLNGYRTKLGALPESLTVSDDGRISGPGGTLSVVLPAYMRISYVPNAPDGTAYVTVADSESGMAMSCVKSGEQGWIANN
;
A
#
# COMPACT_ATOMS: atom_id res chain seq x y z
N MET A 1 -22.39 0.12 -20.85
CA MET A 1 -22.03 1.37 -20.15
C MET A 1 -20.74 1.13 -19.41
N VAL A 2 -19.73 1.98 -19.58
CA VAL A 2 -18.56 2.00 -18.70
C VAL A 2 -19.04 2.57 -17.36
N PRO A 3 -18.87 1.87 -16.22
CA PRO A 3 -19.24 2.45 -14.93
C PRO A 3 -18.37 3.69 -14.71
N SER A 4 -19.02 4.83 -14.56
CA SER A 4 -18.40 6.10 -14.18
C SER A 4 -17.67 5.88 -12.86
N VAL A 5 -16.34 5.91 -12.91
CA VAL A 5 -15.50 5.98 -11.72
C VAL A 5 -15.93 7.26 -10.99
N PRO A 6 -16.39 7.19 -9.74
CA PRO A 6 -16.78 8.38 -9.00
C PRO A 6 -15.59 9.33 -8.98
N ASP A 7 -15.86 10.58 -9.41
CA ASP A 7 -14.88 11.64 -9.41
C ASP A 7 -14.37 11.82 -7.97
N ALA A 8 -13.04 11.82 -7.78
CA ALA A 8 -12.41 11.81 -6.45
C ALA A 8 -12.76 13.04 -5.59
N THR A 9 -13.49 13.99 -6.16
CA THR A 9 -14.01 15.21 -5.53
C THR A 9 -15.40 15.04 -4.87
N THR A 10 -16.04 13.88 -5.00
CA THR A 10 -17.39 13.59 -4.46
C THR A 10 -17.42 12.38 -3.53
N VAL A 11 -16.34 12.14 -2.78
CA VAL A 11 -16.40 11.21 -1.66
C VAL A 11 -17.15 11.92 -0.53
N ASP A 12 -18.25 11.32 -0.06
CA ASP A 12 -18.93 11.77 1.16
C ASP A 12 -17.87 11.93 2.27
N PRO A 13 -17.86 13.04 3.02
CA PRO A 13 -16.92 13.22 4.13
C PRO A 13 -16.87 12.03 5.09
N ALA A 14 -17.99 11.31 5.27
CA ALA A 14 -18.07 10.10 6.08
C ALA A 14 -17.20 8.94 5.54
N TYR A 15 -16.92 8.90 4.24
CA TYR A 15 -16.09 7.88 3.58
C TYR A 15 -14.71 8.39 3.17
N GLN A 16 -14.37 9.65 3.46
CA GLN A 16 -13.10 10.25 3.02
C GLN A 16 -11.88 9.51 3.59
N LEU A 17 -11.91 9.13 4.87
CA LEU A 17 -10.84 8.35 5.50
C LEU A 17 -10.68 6.98 4.82
N GLN A 18 -11.79 6.31 4.52
CA GLN A 18 -11.79 5.05 3.79
C GLN A 18 -11.19 5.19 2.40
N ALA A 19 -11.61 6.21 1.64
CA ALA A 19 -11.10 6.46 0.30
C ALA A 19 -9.61 6.78 0.33
N ASN A 20 -9.16 7.60 1.29
CA ASN A 20 -7.75 7.91 1.49
C ASN A 20 -6.94 6.65 1.80
N LEU A 21 -7.47 5.77 2.66
CA LEU A 21 -6.84 4.49 3.00
C LEU A 21 -6.69 3.60 1.77
N VAL A 22 -7.78 3.43 1.00
CA VAL A 22 -7.78 2.58 -0.21
C VAL A 22 -6.79 3.10 -1.24
N VAL A 23 -6.80 4.40 -1.53
CA VAL A 23 -5.88 5.03 -2.50
C VAL A 23 -4.43 4.90 -2.04
N THR A 24 -4.16 5.12 -0.76
CA THR A 24 -2.81 5.04 -0.20
C THR A 24 -2.26 3.62 -0.25
N ALA A 25 -3.06 2.64 0.19
CA ALA A 25 -2.72 1.23 0.10
C ALA A 25 -2.42 0.81 -1.34
N TYR A 26 -3.30 1.17 -2.29
CA TYR A 26 -3.12 0.84 -3.70
C TYR A 26 -1.81 1.40 -4.29
N LYS A 27 -1.45 2.65 -3.95
CA LYS A 27 -0.18 3.27 -4.40
C LYS A 27 1.04 2.51 -3.86
N ILE A 28 1.03 2.14 -2.59
CA ILE A 28 2.11 1.38 -1.96
C ILE A 28 2.26 0.01 -2.62
N CYS A 29 1.15 -0.72 -2.81
CA CYS A 29 1.18 -2.07 -3.38
C CYS A 29 1.64 -2.06 -4.85
N THR A 30 1.15 -1.11 -5.65
CA THR A 30 1.58 -0.94 -7.04
C THR A 30 3.07 -0.57 -7.13
N GLY A 31 3.53 0.33 -6.26
CA GLY A 31 4.94 0.72 -6.24
C GLY A 31 5.88 -0.41 -5.81
N LEU A 32 5.49 -1.24 -4.83
CA LEU A 32 6.23 -2.44 -4.46
C LEU A 32 6.31 -3.47 -5.60
N ASN A 33 5.24 -3.58 -6.40
CA ASN A 33 5.26 -4.41 -7.61
C ASN A 33 6.29 -3.88 -8.63
N GLY A 34 6.26 -2.57 -8.90
CA GLY A 34 7.20 -1.93 -9.82
C GLY A 34 8.66 -2.07 -9.37
N TYR A 35 8.92 -1.98 -8.06
CA TYR A 35 10.23 -2.22 -7.47
C TYR A 35 10.75 -3.63 -7.78
N ARG A 36 9.94 -4.66 -7.48
CA ARG A 36 10.31 -6.06 -7.75
C ARG A 36 10.53 -6.28 -9.25
N THR A 37 9.65 -5.76 -10.11
CA THR A 37 9.82 -5.91 -11.57
C THR A 37 11.16 -5.34 -12.05
N LYS A 38 11.61 -4.24 -11.46
CA LYS A 38 12.87 -3.59 -11.83
C LYS A 38 14.12 -4.27 -11.25
N LEU A 39 14.03 -4.79 -10.03
CA LEU A 39 15.20 -5.25 -9.26
C LEU A 39 15.22 -6.77 -9.00
N GLY A 40 14.19 -7.50 -9.42
CA GLY A 40 14.09 -8.96 -9.30
C GLY A 40 13.66 -9.46 -7.92
N ALA A 41 13.81 -8.65 -6.88
CA ALA A 41 13.45 -8.99 -5.50
C ALA A 41 12.68 -7.86 -4.81
N LEU A 42 11.92 -8.22 -3.78
CA LEU A 42 11.34 -7.25 -2.84
C LEU A 42 12.41 -6.82 -1.83
N PRO A 43 12.34 -5.59 -1.30
CA PRO A 43 13.24 -5.15 -0.24
C PRO A 43 12.99 -5.95 1.04
N GLU A 44 14.04 -6.19 1.83
CA GLU A 44 13.89 -6.87 3.13
C GLU A 44 13.20 -6.01 4.19
N SER A 45 13.26 -4.69 4.03
CA SER A 45 12.61 -3.72 4.93
C SER A 45 12.23 -2.45 4.17
N LEU A 46 11.27 -1.72 4.72
CA LEU A 46 10.89 -0.39 4.27
C LEU A 46 11.16 0.61 5.39
N THR A 47 11.72 1.76 5.04
CA THR A 47 11.94 2.88 5.96
C THR A 47 10.92 3.97 5.67
N VAL A 48 10.28 4.47 6.73
CA VAL A 48 9.36 5.62 6.66
C VAL A 48 10.09 6.82 7.26
N SER A 49 10.21 7.88 6.47
CA SER A 49 10.83 9.16 6.89
C SER A 49 9.83 10.01 7.68
N ASP A 50 10.32 11.03 8.39
CA ASP A 50 9.46 11.94 9.18
C ASP A 50 8.42 12.68 8.33
N ASP A 51 8.72 12.92 7.05
CA ASP A 51 7.79 13.50 6.07
C ASP A 51 6.78 12.48 5.48
N GLY A 52 6.77 11.26 6.02
CA GLY A 52 5.93 10.15 5.57
C GLY A 52 6.46 9.44 4.33
N ARG A 53 7.59 9.85 3.73
CA ARG A 53 8.12 9.17 2.55
C ARG A 53 8.61 7.77 2.88
N ILE A 54 8.08 6.78 2.16
CA ILE A 54 8.52 5.39 2.24
C ILE A 54 9.74 5.18 1.32
N SER A 55 10.67 4.32 1.71
CA SER A 55 11.85 3.98 0.91
C SER A 55 12.31 2.55 1.20
N GLY A 56 13.10 1.95 0.30
CA GLY A 56 13.68 0.62 0.47
C GLY A 56 15.16 0.57 0.05
N PRO A 57 15.92 -0.43 0.50
CA PRO A 57 17.32 -0.60 0.13
C PRO A 57 17.48 -0.98 -1.35
N GLY A 58 18.10 -0.09 -2.15
CA GLY A 58 18.32 -0.31 -3.61
C GLY A 58 17.43 0.54 -4.52
N GLY A 59 16.50 1.32 -3.96
CA GLY A 59 15.70 2.31 -4.69
C GLY A 59 14.60 2.94 -3.85
N THR A 60 14.20 4.17 -4.18
CA THR A 60 13.17 4.89 -3.43
C THR A 60 11.76 4.53 -3.94
N LEU A 61 10.94 3.92 -3.09
CA LEU A 61 9.48 3.83 -3.26
C LEU A 61 8.84 5.16 -2.85
N SER A 62 8.90 6.20 -3.68
CA SER A 62 8.41 7.54 -3.31
C SER A 62 6.88 7.61 -3.19
N VAL A 63 6.35 7.12 -2.07
CA VAL A 63 4.97 7.28 -1.62
C VAL A 63 4.99 7.99 -0.27
N VAL A 64 4.16 9.02 -0.12
CA VAL A 64 4.01 9.75 1.13
C VAL A 64 2.83 9.16 1.90
N LEU A 65 3.11 8.66 3.10
CA LEU A 65 2.13 8.14 4.03
C LEU A 65 1.59 9.30 4.89
N PRO A 66 0.27 9.50 4.97
CA PRO A 66 -0.32 10.46 5.90
C PRO A 66 0.06 10.15 7.35
N ALA A 67 0.18 11.18 8.19
CA ALA A 67 0.63 11.05 9.58
C ALA A 67 -0.25 10.16 10.46
N TYR A 68 -1.53 10.04 10.11
CA TYR A 68 -2.52 9.19 10.80
C TYR A 68 -2.54 7.73 10.29
N MET A 69 -1.74 7.39 9.27
CA MET A 69 -1.62 6.04 8.76
C MET A 69 -0.32 5.36 9.21
N ARG A 70 -0.34 4.03 9.24
CA ARG A 70 0.81 3.17 9.56
C ARG A 70 0.93 2.07 8.54
N ILE A 71 2.15 1.58 8.33
CA ILE A 71 2.45 0.46 7.45
C ILE A 71 3.08 -0.68 8.25
N SER A 72 2.63 -1.91 7.97
CA SER A 72 3.29 -3.15 8.36
C SER A 72 3.73 -3.88 7.10
N TYR A 73 4.95 -4.42 7.08
CA TYR A 73 5.52 -5.06 5.90
C TYR A 73 6.22 -6.36 6.27
N VAL A 74 5.82 -7.44 5.62
CA VAL A 74 6.37 -8.79 5.80
C VAL A 74 6.74 -9.34 4.41
N PRO A 75 7.98 -9.16 3.95
CA PRO A 75 8.39 -9.57 2.60
C PRO A 75 8.51 -11.08 2.40
N ASN A 76 8.76 -11.82 3.49
CA ASN A 76 9.03 -13.26 3.47
C ASN A 76 8.21 -13.95 4.57
N ALA A 77 6.91 -14.11 4.34
CA ALA A 77 6.08 -14.84 5.27
C ALA A 77 6.36 -16.36 5.22
N PRO A 78 5.98 -17.13 6.26
CA PRO A 78 6.29 -18.56 6.37
C PRO A 78 5.78 -19.42 5.22
N ASP A 79 4.73 -18.96 4.53
CA ASP A 79 4.12 -19.62 3.37
C ASP A 79 4.74 -19.16 2.02
N GLY A 80 5.83 -18.39 2.06
CA GLY A 80 6.50 -17.85 0.89
C GLY A 80 5.79 -16.67 0.23
N THR A 81 4.76 -16.10 0.89
CA THR A 81 4.06 -14.91 0.42
C THR A 81 4.66 -13.63 1.00
N ALA A 82 4.28 -12.49 0.43
CA ALA A 82 4.58 -11.17 0.98
C ALA A 82 3.30 -10.43 1.36
N TYR A 83 3.33 -9.74 2.49
CA TYR A 83 2.23 -8.94 3.01
C TYR A 83 2.66 -7.48 3.17
N VAL A 84 1.78 -6.56 2.81
CA VAL A 84 1.85 -5.17 3.23
C VAL A 84 0.48 -4.76 3.75
N THR A 85 0.42 -4.18 4.93
CA THR A 85 -0.83 -3.69 5.53
C THR A 85 -0.69 -2.21 5.78
N VAL A 86 -1.63 -1.43 5.28
CA VAL A 86 -1.78 -0.02 5.61
C VAL A 86 -2.95 0.10 6.57
N ALA A 87 -2.73 0.68 7.73
CA ALA A 87 -3.76 0.92 8.74
C ALA A 87 -3.98 2.41 8.93
N ASP A 88 -5.23 2.83 9.01
CA ASP A 88 -5.66 4.18 9.37
C ASP A 88 -6.05 4.19 10.85
N SER A 89 -5.31 4.94 11.66
CA SER A 89 -5.54 5.01 13.10
C SER A 89 -6.76 5.86 13.48
N GLU A 90 -7.18 6.80 12.63
CA GLU A 90 -8.35 7.64 12.88
C GLU A 90 -9.64 6.88 12.58
N SER A 91 -9.65 6.09 11.51
CA SER A 91 -10.83 5.32 11.12
C SER A 91 -10.87 3.91 11.70
N GLY A 92 -9.76 3.42 12.26
CA GLY A 92 -9.61 2.03 12.76
C GLY A 92 -9.62 0.96 11.67
N MET A 93 -9.51 1.34 10.39
CA MET A 93 -9.54 0.41 9.27
C MET A 93 -8.13 0.03 8.81
N ALA A 94 -8.02 -1.13 8.16
CA ALA A 94 -6.79 -1.54 7.52
C ALA A 94 -7.06 -2.13 6.14
N MET A 95 -6.11 -1.97 5.23
CA MET A 95 -6.09 -2.54 3.90
C MET A 95 -4.80 -3.33 3.76
N SER A 96 -4.90 -4.63 3.47
CA SER A 96 -3.73 -5.46 3.20
C SER A 96 -3.62 -5.76 1.73
N CYS A 97 -2.40 -5.77 1.20
CA CYS A 97 -2.11 -6.41 -0.06
C CYS A 97 -1.27 -7.65 0.21
N VAL A 98 -1.64 -8.75 -0.43
CA VAL A 98 -0.92 -10.03 -0.36
C VAL A 98 -0.36 -10.34 -1.74
N LYS A 99 0.88 -10.80 -1.80
CA LYS A 99 1.44 -11.39 -3.01
C LYS A 99 1.69 -12.86 -2.76
N SER A 100 0.86 -13.72 -3.36
CA SER A 100 1.13 -15.16 -3.46
C SER A 100 1.65 -15.50 -4.86
N GLY A 101 2.81 -16.12 -4.92
CA GLY A 101 3.39 -16.66 -6.16
C GLY A 101 3.37 -15.71 -7.37
N GLU A 102 2.75 -16.17 -8.47
CA GLU A 102 2.71 -15.51 -9.78
C GLU A 102 1.61 -14.43 -9.91
N GLN A 103 0.65 -14.32 -8.98
CA GLN A 103 -0.62 -13.62 -9.23
C GLN A 103 -0.65 -12.11 -8.90
N GLY A 104 0.49 -11.46 -8.65
CA GLY A 104 0.48 -10.01 -8.35
C GLY A 104 0.06 -9.70 -6.91
N TRP A 105 -0.14 -8.42 -6.60
CA TRP A 105 -0.65 -7.99 -5.29
C TRP A 105 -2.18 -7.99 -5.30
N ILE A 106 -2.81 -8.72 -4.39
CA ILE A 106 -4.26 -8.77 -4.20
C ILE A 106 -4.61 -7.98 -2.95
N ALA A 107 -5.50 -7.00 -3.08
CA ALA A 107 -6.04 -6.28 -1.92
C ALA A 107 -7.03 -7.18 -1.17
N ASN A 108 -6.73 -7.50 0.07
CA ASN A 108 -7.63 -8.15 1.02
C ASN A 108 -8.09 -7.08 2.03
N ASN A 109 -9.40 -6.87 2.10
CA ASN A 109 -10.07 -6.19 3.21
C ASN A 109 -10.14 -7.14 4.42
#